data_AF-A0A9E6DP92-F1
#
_entry.id   AF-A0A9E6DP92-F1
#
_cell.length_a   1.000
_cell.length_b   1.000
_cell.length_c   1.000
_cell.angle_alpha   90.00
_cell.angle_beta   90.00
_cell.angle_gamma   90.00
#
_symmetry.space_group_name_H-M   'P 1'
#
loop_
_entity.id
_entity.type
_entity.pdbx_description
1 polymer ?
#
loop_
_entity_poly.entity_id
_entity_poly.type
_entity_poly.pdbx_seq_one_letter_code
_entity_poly.pdbx_strand_id
1 'polypeptide(L)'
;LVLNLKYADKFGIPDIDRDGLVHNVFWLTASELGYVGLMVFVVLLMTPLWIAIPQALNRRRAGQRDVMWGLVVGLGVVIVQGTLEWSLRMTQVGYVYWVVAGVAVSLAGMRSSGESQRAGESA
;
A
#
# COMPACT_ATOMS: atom_id res chain seq x y z
N LEU A 1 25.34 -24.83 -13.79
CA LEU A 1 25.40 -24.04 -12.53
C LEU A 1 26.73 -23.31 -12.30
N VAL A 2 27.88 -23.77 -12.82
CA VAL A 2 29.20 -23.15 -12.53
C VAL A 2 29.53 -21.91 -13.39
N LEU A 3 28.88 -21.70 -14.54
CA LEU A 3 29.19 -20.59 -15.45
C LEU A 3 28.60 -19.22 -15.04
N ASN A 4 27.60 -19.18 -14.16
CA ASN A 4 26.89 -17.93 -13.82
C ASN A 4 27.58 -17.14 -12.67
N LEU A 5 28.23 -17.85 -11.73
CA LEU A 5 28.90 -17.26 -10.56
C LEU A 5 30.02 -16.27 -10.95
N LYS A 6 30.80 -16.58 -11.99
CA LYS A 6 31.93 -15.74 -12.43
C LYS A 6 31.51 -14.40 -13.04
N TYR A 7 30.27 -14.24 -13.50
CA TYR A 7 29.80 -13.00 -14.10
C TYR A 7 29.35 -11.99 -13.03
N ALA A 8 28.64 -12.46 -12.00
CA ALA A 8 28.18 -11.64 -10.88
C ALA A 8 29.32 -11.15 -9.97
N ASP A 9 30.36 -11.96 -9.76
CA ASP A 9 31.58 -11.57 -9.04
C ASP A 9 32.36 -10.45 -9.73
N LYS A 10 32.30 -10.40 -11.06
CA LYS A 10 33.06 -9.43 -11.87
C LYS A 10 32.49 -8.00 -11.77
N PHE A 11 31.20 -7.87 -11.47
CA PHE A 11 30.50 -6.60 -11.37
C PHE A 11 30.18 -6.18 -9.93
N GLY A 12 30.66 -6.94 -8.93
CA GLY A 12 30.44 -6.60 -7.51
C GLY A 12 28.97 -6.63 -7.11
N ILE A 13 28.14 -7.42 -7.81
CA ILE A 13 26.72 -7.54 -7.53
C ILE A 13 26.56 -8.20 -6.15
N PRO A 14 25.88 -7.56 -5.18
CA PRO A 14 25.66 -8.13 -3.85
C PRO A 14 24.98 -9.49 -3.93
N ASP A 15 25.30 -10.41 -3.03
CA ASP A 15 24.81 -11.81 -3.10
C ASP A 15 23.29 -11.92 -3.15
N ILE A 16 22.56 -10.96 -2.56
CA ILE A 16 21.10 -10.90 -2.57
C ILE A 16 20.49 -10.69 -3.97
N ASP A 17 21.22 -10.00 -4.85
CA ASP A 17 20.80 -9.73 -6.24
C ASP A 17 21.24 -10.87 -7.19
N ARG A 18 22.03 -11.84 -6.70
CA ARG A 18 22.50 -12.99 -7.48
C ARG A 18 21.48 -14.13 -7.53
N ASP A 19 20.63 -14.23 -6.52
CA ASP A 19 19.66 -15.31 -6.38
C ASP A 19 18.39 -15.11 -7.22
N GLY A 20 18.28 -14.00 -7.96
CA GLY A 20 17.13 -13.75 -8.85
C GLY A 20 15.83 -13.65 -8.06
N LEU A 21 15.86 -12.92 -6.94
CA LEU A 21 14.66 -12.63 -6.16
C LEU A 21 13.59 -12.05 -7.08
N VAL A 22 12.37 -12.59 -6.98
CA VAL A 22 11.23 -12.05 -7.72
C VAL A 22 10.98 -10.64 -7.20
N HIS A 23 11.34 -9.64 -7.99
CA HIS A 23 11.11 -8.22 -7.72
C HIS A 23 9.63 -7.87 -7.93
N ASN A 24 8.74 -8.65 -7.34
CA ASN A 24 7.31 -8.43 -7.38
C ASN A 24 6.69 -9.11 -6.17
N VAL A 25 6.19 -8.29 -5.24
CA VAL A 25 5.65 -8.78 -3.97
C VAL A 25 4.44 -9.70 -4.18
N PHE A 26 3.68 -9.51 -5.25
CA PHE A 26 2.47 -10.28 -5.54
C PHE A 26 2.82 -11.69 -6.03
N TRP A 27 3.76 -11.81 -6.95
CA TRP A 27 4.24 -13.12 -7.41
C TRP A 27 4.91 -13.91 -6.28
N LEU A 28 5.70 -13.24 -5.45
CA LEU A 28 6.31 -13.85 -4.27
C LEU A 28 5.26 -14.35 -3.26
N THR A 29 4.21 -13.57 -3.05
CA THR A 29 3.08 -13.95 -2.18
C THR A 29 2.29 -15.12 -2.75
N ALA A 30 2.08 -15.16 -4.07
CA ALA A 30 1.47 -16.30 -4.74
C ALA A 30 2.31 -17.58 -4.64
N SER A 31 3.64 -17.50 -4.70
CA SER A 31 4.49 -18.69 -4.57
C SER A 31 4.52 -19.27 -3.16
N GLU A 32 4.37 -18.43 -2.12
CA GLU A 32 4.45 -18.89 -0.72
C GLU A 32 3.10 -19.28 -0.13
N LEU A 33 2.04 -18.55 -0.46
CA LEU A 33 0.70 -18.70 0.14
C LEU A 33 -0.35 -19.15 -0.88
N GLY A 34 0.05 -19.36 -2.13
CA GLY A 34 -0.87 -19.65 -3.24
C GLY A 34 -1.71 -18.44 -3.66
N TYR A 35 -2.57 -18.66 -4.67
CA TYR A 35 -3.46 -17.62 -5.18
C TYR A 35 -4.47 -17.11 -4.16
N VAL A 36 -4.88 -17.94 -3.19
CA VAL A 36 -5.79 -17.53 -2.11
C VAL A 36 -5.10 -16.51 -1.19
N GLY A 37 -3.86 -16.78 -0.77
CA GLY A 37 -3.08 -15.83 0.02
C GLY A 37 -2.83 -14.52 -0.71
N LEU A 38 -2.53 -14.59 -2.01
CA LEU A 38 -2.42 -13.41 -2.86
C LEU A 38 -3.72 -12.60 -2.89
N MET A 39 -4.88 -13.25 -3.07
CA MET A 39 -6.17 -12.56 -3.07
C MET A 39 -6.41 -11.82 -1.75
N VAL A 40 -6.21 -12.50 -0.61
CA VAL A 40 -6.39 -11.89 0.71
C VAL A 40 -5.43 -10.71 0.90
N PHE A 41 -4.17 -10.86 0.48
CA PHE A 41 -3.17 -9.80 0.53
C PHE A 41 -3.58 -8.58 -0.29
N VAL A 42 -4.05 -8.77 -1.53
CA VAL A 42 -4.54 -7.68 -2.39
C VAL A 42 -5.75 -6.99 -1.77
N VAL A 43 -6.72 -7.75 -1.25
CA VAL A 43 -7.90 -7.19 -0.57
C VAL A 43 -7.46 -6.37 0.64
N LEU A 44 -6.52 -6.87 1.43
CA LEU A 44 -6.02 -6.20 2.62
C LEU A 44 -5.35 -4.85 2.28
N LEU A 45 -4.51 -4.81 1.23
CA LEU A 45 -3.89 -3.57 0.75
C LEU A 45 -4.92 -2.59 0.15
N MET A 46 -5.93 -3.09 -0.54
CA MET A 46 -6.90 -2.22 -1.20
C MET A 46 -8.00 -1.70 -0.26
N THR A 47 -8.22 -2.35 0.89
CA THR A 47 -9.23 -1.96 1.90
C THR A 47 -9.15 -0.47 2.31
N PRO A 48 -8.00 0.09 2.72
CA PRO A 48 -7.92 1.50 3.07
C PRO A 48 -8.23 2.45 1.90
N LEU A 49 -7.86 2.08 0.68
CA LEU A 49 -8.18 2.85 -0.53
C LEU A 49 -9.68 2.86 -0.81
N TRP A 50 -10.35 1.71 -0.69
CA TRP A 50 -11.80 1.61 -0.87
C TRP A 50 -12.58 2.51 0.09
N ILE A 51 -12.09 2.70 1.31
CA ILE A 51 -12.71 3.58 2.31
C ILE A 51 -12.36 5.05 2.03
N ALA A 52 -11.10 5.35 1.67
CA ALA A 52 -10.62 6.71 1.51
C ALA A 52 -11.04 7.40 0.20
N ILE A 53 -11.14 6.67 -0.92
CA ILE A 53 -11.46 7.23 -2.25
C ILE A 53 -12.83 7.94 -2.29
N PRO A 54 -13.95 7.32 -1.85
CA PRO A 54 -15.24 7.99 -1.86
C PRO A 54 -15.26 9.26 -1.00
N GLN A 55 -14.48 9.25 0.08
CA GLN A 55 -14.34 10.40 0.98
C GLN A 55 -13.50 11.51 0.37
N ALA A 56 -12.46 11.18 -0.39
CA ALA A 56 -11.68 12.15 -1.16
C ALA A 56 -12.56 12.85 -2.21
N LEU A 57 -13.38 12.09 -2.93
CA LEU A 57 -14.28 12.61 -3.96
C LEU A 57 -15.38 13.52 -3.41
N ASN A 58 -15.98 13.15 -2.28
CA ASN A 58 -17.14 13.84 -1.73
C ASN A 58 -16.81 15.03 -0.80
N ARG A 59 -15.54 15.37 -0.59
CA ARG A 59 -15.13 16.50 0.28
C ARG A 59 -15.30 17.85 -0.43
N ARG A 60 -16.11 18.73 0.18
CA ARG A 60 -16.41 20.08 -0.34
C ARG A 60 -15.30 21.11 -0.06
N ARG A 61 -14.52 20.94 1.01
CA ARG A 61 -13.41 21.85 1.36
C ARG A 61 -12.15 21.44 0.61
N ALA A 62 -11.63 22.34 -0.23
CA ALA A 62 -10.44 22.10 -1.06
C ALA A 62 -9.24 21.57 -0.26
N GLY A 63 -8.82 22.25 0.81
CA GLY A 63 -7.65 21.81 1.59
C GLY A 63 -7.80 20.43 2.25
N GLN A 64 -8.99 20.06 2.70
CA GLN A 64 -9.25 18.73 3.28
C GLN A 64 -9.35 17.63 2.22
N ARG A 65 -9.71 18.01 0.98
CA ARG A 65 -9.76 17.11 -0.18
C ARG A 65 -8.36 16.84 -0.70
N ASP A 66 -7.50 17.86 -0.78
CA ASP A 66 -6.14 17.73 -1.29
C ASP A 66 -5.29 16.81 -0.41
N VAL A 67 -5.41 16.93 0.92
CA VAL A 67 -4.74 16.01 1.86
C VAL A 67 -5.23 14.57 1.69
N MET A 68 -6.54 14.36 1.53
CA MET A 68 -7.09 13.01 1.33
C MET A 68 -6.61 12.40 0.01
N TRP A 69 -6.52 13.19 -1.06
CA TRP A 69 -5.93 12.74 -2.32
C TRP A 69 -4.44 12.42 -2.17
N GLY A 70 -3.68 13.21 -1.41
CA GLY A 70 -2.29 12.90 -1.09
C GLY A 70 -2.14 11.54 -0.41
N LEU A 71 -3.01 11.22 0.54
CA LEU A 71 -3.01 9.92 1.22
C LEU A 71 -3.40 8.77 0.28
N VAL A 72 -4.45 8.95 -0.53
CA VAL A 72 -4.91 7.95 -1.51
C VAL A 72 -3.83 7.68 -2.55
N VAL A 73 -3.26 8.72 -3.13
CA VAL A 73 -2.20 8.60 -4.15
C VAL A 73 -0.94 7.98 -3.54
N GLY A 74 -0.53 8.41 -2.35
CA GLY A 74 0.63 7.83 -1.66
C GLY A 74 0.48 6.33 -1.42
N LEU A 75 -0.66 5.90 -0.88
CA LEU A 75 -0.95 4.47 -0.70
C LEU A 75 -1.01 3.71 -2.03
N GLY A 76 -1.63 4.31 -3.06
CA GLY A 76 -1.72 3.72 -4.39
C GLY A 76 -0.35 3.53 -5.05
N VAL A 77 0.54 4.52 -4.94
CA VAL A 77 1.91 4.45 -5.48
C VAL A 77 2.69 3.31 -4.83
N VAL A 78 2.58 3.11 -3.52
CA VAL A 78 3.26 2.00 -2.83
C VAL A 78 2.75 0.64 -3.33
N ILE A 79 1.44 0.49 -3.57
CA ILE A 79 0.88 -0.74 -4.12
C ILE A 79 1.39 -0.99 -5.54
N VAL A 80 1.41 0.04 -6.39
CA VAL A 80 1.95 -0.05 -7.76
C VAL A 80 3.44 -0.37 -7.74
N GLN A 81 4.21 0.28 -6.87
CA GLN A 81 5.64 0.01 -6.69
C GLN A 81 5.90 -1.42 -6.21
N GLY A 82 4.99 -2.03 -5.44
CA GLY A 82 5.03 -3.45 -5.10
C GLY A 82 4.99 -4.42 -6.29
N THR A 83 4.56 -3.96 -7.48
CA THR A 83 4.66 -4.76 -8.71
C THR A 83 6.08 -4.81 -9.28
N LEU A 84 6.95 -3.89 -8.86
CA LEU A 84 8.32 -3.73 -9.34
C LEU A 84 9.37 -4.12 -8.30
N GLU A 85 9.03 -4.17 -7.01
CA GLU A 85 9.91 -4.64 -5.96
C GLU A 85 9.16 -5.39 -4.85
N TRP A 86 9.91 -6.10 -4.01
CA TRP A 86 9.38 -6.81 -2.85
C TRP A 86 9.34 -5.94 -1.58
N SER A 87 9.59 -4.64 -1.69
CA SER A 87 9.79 -3.68 -0.59
C SER A 87 8.63 -3.63 0.42
N LEU A 88 7.39 -3.92 0.01
CA LEU A 88 6.25 -4.05 0.92
C LEU A 88 6.38 -5.15 1.98
N ARG A 89 7.26 -6.14 1.78
CA ARG A 89 7.59 -7.16 2.78
C ARG A 89 8.68 -6.72 3.76
N MET A 90 9.38 -5.63 3.50
CA MET A 90 10.27 -5.06 4.48
C MET A 90 9.45 -4.44 5.62
N THR A 91 9.79 -4.79 6.85
CA THR A 91 9.06 -4.36 8.05
C THR A 91 8.90 -2.84 8.12
N GLN A 92 9.96 -2.10 7.81
CA GLN A 92 9.98 -0.63 7.83
C GLN A 92 8.93 -0.03 6.88
N VAL A 93 8.88 -0.50 5.64
CA VAL A 93 7.93 -0.02 4.62
C VAL A 93 6.51 -0.43 4.98
N GLY A 94 6.32 -1.69 5.39
CA GLY A 94 5.02 -2.21 5.83
C GLY A 94 4.44 -1.41 7.00
N TYR A 95 5.25 -1.06 8.01
CA TYR A 95 4.80 -0.24 9.14
C TYR A 95 4.31 1.15 8.69
N VAL A 96 5.10 1.84 7.87
CA VAL A 96 4.73 3.17 7.37
C VAL A 96 3.43 3.09 6.57
N TYR A 97 3.30 2.08 5.71
CA TYR A 97 2.08 1.84 4.95
C TYR A 97 0.85 1.69 5.86
N TRP A 98 0.93 0.84 6.89
CA TRP A 98 -0.20 0.61 7.80
C TRP A 98 -0.55 1.83 8.66
N VAL A 99 0.45 2.61 9.07
CA VAL A 99 0.23 3.86 9.79
C VAL A 99 -0.51 4.87 8.90
N VAL A 100 -0.04 5.07 7.67
CA VAL A 100 -0.67 5.99 6.70
C VAL A 100 -2.09 5.52 6.35
N ALA A 101 -2.31 4.22 6.19
CA ALA A 101 -3.62 3.62 5.97
C ALA A 101 -4.57 3.91 7.15
N GLY A 102 -4.10 3.75 8.40
CA GLY A 102 -4.88 4.09 9.60
C GLY A 102 -5.24 5.57 9.66
N VAL A 103 -4.31 6.46 9.30
CA VAL A 103 -4.57 7.91 9.20
C VAL A 103 -5.61 8.21 8.12
N ALA A 104 -5.52 7.59 6.95
CA ALA A 104 -6.50 7.77 5.88
C ALA A 104 -7.92 7.34 6.30
N VAL A 105 -8.05 6.17 6.94
CA VAL A 105 -9.34 5.63 7.39
C VAL A 105 -9.93 6.44 8.55
N SER A 106 -9.13 6.84 9.53
CA SER A 106 -9.58 7.68 10.64
C SER A 106 -10.06 9.05 10.16
N LEU A 107 -9.32 9.70 9.26
CA LEU A 107 -9.71 10.96 8.66
C LEU A 107 -10.99 10.82 7.82
N ALA A 108 -11.17 9.69 7.14
CA ALA A 108 -12.40 9.34 6.45
C ALA A 108 -13.60 9.23 7.42
N GLY A 109 -13.42 8.60 8.58
CA GLY A 109 -14.44 8.43 9.61
C GLY A 109 -14.87 9.71 10.33
N MET A 110 -13.95 10.67 10.57
CA MET A 110 -14.28 11.92 11.28
C MET A 110 -15.41 12.74 10.63
N ARG A 111 -15.65 12.56 9.32
CA ARG A 111 -16.72 13.27 8.61
C ARG A 111 -18.11 12.75 8.97
N SER A 112 -18.30 11.44 9.11
CA SER A 112 -19.63 10.87 9.40
C SER A 112 -20.13 11.27 10.79
N SER A 113 -19.22 11.43 11.75
CA SER A 113 -19.52 11.93 13.08
C SER A 113 -19.96 13.40 13.08
N GLY A 114 -19.33 14.25 12.26
CA GLY A 114 -19.67 15.67 12.17
C GLY A 114 -21.02 15.94 11.49
N GLU A 115 -21.42 15.14 10.52
CA GLU A 115 -22.74 15.21 9.87
C GLU A 115 -23.85 14.76 10.85
N SER A 116 -23.59 13.72 11.67
CA SER A 116 -24.55 13.21 12.66
C SER A 116 -24.78 14.18 13.83
N GLN A 117 -23.72 14.85 14.31
CA GLN A 117 -23.84 15.86 15.38
C GLN A 117 -24.69 17.07 14.95
N ARG A 118 -24.48 17.59 13.73
CA ARG A 118 -25.25 18.74 13.21
C ARG A 118 -26.73 18.42 13.00
N ALA A 119 -27.06 17.18 12.66
CA ALA A 119 -28.44 16.74 12.51
C ALA A 119 -29.18 16.63 13.86
N GLY A 120 -28.47 16.23 14.93
CA GLY A 120 -29.04 16.17 16.29
C GLY A 120 -29.22 17.53 16.97
N GLU A 121 -28.49 18.56 16.54
CA GLU A 121 -28.56 19.92 17.10
C GLU A 121 -29.67 20.79 16.48
N SER A 122 -30.30 20.32 15.39
CA SER A 122 -31.38 21.03 14.66
C SER A 122 -32.79 20.45 14.90
N ALA A 123 -32.91 19.47 15.81
CA ALA A 123 -34.16 18.81 16.21
C ALA A 123 -34.53 19.19 17.65
#